data_AF-A0A645BWQ4-F1
#
_entry.id   AF-A0A645BWQ4-F1
#
_cell.length_a   1.000
_cell.length_b   1.000
_cell.length_c   1.000
_cell.angle_alpha   90.00
_cell.angle_beta   90.00
_cell.angle_gamma   90.00
#
_symmetry.space_group_name_H-M   'P 1'
#
loop_
_entity.id
_entity.type
_entity.pdbx_description
1 polymer ?
#
loop_
_entity_poly.entity_id
_entity_poly.type
_entity_poly.pdbx_seq_one_letter_code
_entity_poly.pdbx_strand_id
1 'polypeptide(L)'
;MRRAKLSLAVARATRTKQVCTAYDETLDAGMTAFFKRYDPETSPQDCLLTLDYELAVHPYELRGVTKISAYLRRLIIENRYCAMLPAGMLDKIVPPDRELIFNTFELGLRAVILTGTLLDIRDDAMSQYVKEAAKRL
;
A
#
# COMPACT_ATOMS: atom_id res chain seq x y z
N MET A 1 -4.73 -19.34 -4.06
CA MET A 1 -5.48 -18.75 -2.92
C MET A 1 -4.65 -18.46 -1.66
N ARG A 2 -3.92 -19.43 -1.06
CA ARG A 2 -3.15 -19.23 0.21
C ARG A 2 -2.25 -17.98 0.23
N ARG A 3 -1.45 -17.77 -0.83
CA ARG A 3 -0.53 -16.63 -0.94
C ARG A 3 -1.26 -15.28 -0.95
N ALA A 4 -2.43 -15.19 -1.58
CA ALA A 4 -3.21 -13.96 -1.63
C ALA A 4 -3.81 -13.62 -0.26
N LYS A 5 -4.29 -14.62 0.50
CA LYS A 5 -4.74 -14.44 1.89
C LYS A 5 -3.60 -13.98 2.82
N LEU A 6 -2.39 -14.51 2.63
CA LEU A 6 -1.20 -14.03 3.34
C LEU A 6 -0.89 -12.57 2.98
N SER A 7 -0.94 -12.21 1.70
CA SER A 7 -0.78 -10.82 1.27
C SER A 7 -1.84 -9.90 1.88
N LEU A 8 -3.08 -10.35 2.05
CA LEU A 8 -4.11 -9.55 2.72
C LEU A 8 -3.76 -9.30 4.19
N ALA A 9 -3.32 -10.33 4.91
CA ALA A 9 -2.89 -10.18 6.30
C ALA A 9 -1.71 -9.19 6.44
N VAL A 10 -0.72 -9.27 5.54
CA VAL A 10 0.42 -8.35 5.52
C VAL A 10 -0.04 -6.93 5.18
N ALA A 11 -0.90 -6.75 4.17
CA ALA A 11 -1.41 -5.43 3.80
C ALA A 11 -2.15 -4.74 4.96
N ARG A 12 -2.94 -5.50 5.73
CA ARG A 12 -3.58 -5.00 6.96
C ARG A 12 -2.55 -4.64 8.02
N ALA A 13 -1.56 -5.50 8.25
CA ALA A 13 -0.53 -5.27 9.26
C ALA A 13 0.41 -4.10 8.93
N THR A 14 0.60 -3.78 7.64
CA THR A 14 1.43 -2.64 7.21
C THR A 14 0.63 -1.37 6.97
N ARG A 15 -0.70 -1.37 7.21
CA ARG A 15 -1.57 -0.21 6.97
C ARG A 15 -1.01 1.06 7.61
N THR A 16 -0.93 2.13 6.83
CA THR A 16 -0.62 3.46 7.37
C THR A 16 -1.85 4.05 8.07
N LYS A 17 -1.64 4.91 9.07
CA LYS A 17 -2.75 5.50 9.85
C LYS A 17 -3.56 6.49 9.02
N GLN A 18 -2.91 7.25 8.14
CA GLN A 18 -3.53 8.29 7.33
C GLN A 18 -4.06 7.69 6.03
N VAL A 19 -5.30 7.19 6.02
CA VAL A 19 -5.97 6.61 4.84
C VAL A 19 -7.41 7.10 4.72
N CYS A 20 -7.94 7.14 3.49
CA CYS A 20 -9.34 7.42 3.21
C CYS A 20 -10.27 6.24 3.55
N THR A 21 -11.57 6.47 3.58
CA THR A 21 -12.60 5.44 3.85
C THR A 21 -12.55 4.33 2.79
N ALA A 22 -12.41 4.68 1.51
CA ALA A 22 -12.34 3.70 0.41
C ALA A 22 -11.19 2.69 0.57
N TYR A 23 -10.07 3.08 1.20
CA TYR A 23 -8.98 2.18 1.55
C TYR A 23 -9.45 1.09 2.52
N ASP A 24 -10.05 1.51 3.64
CA ASP A 24 -10.50 0.60 4.70
C ASP A 24 -11.60 -0.32 4.18
N GLU A 25 -12.57 0.23 3.45
CA GLU A 25 -13.66 -0.55 2.85
C GLU A 25 -13.15 -1.57 1.84
N THR A 26 -12.24 -1.17 0.95
CA THR A 26 -11.61 -2.08 0.00
C THR A 26 -10.87 -3.20 0.74
N LEU A 27 -10.02 -2.86 1.71
CA LEU A 27 -9.12 -3.81 2.36
C LEU A 27 -9.83 -4.71 3.39
N ASP A 28 -10.84 -4.21 4.10
CA ASP A 28 -11.51 -4.94 5.17
C ASP A 28 -12.79 -5.60 4.70
N ALA A 29 -13.76 -4.84 4.18
CA ALA A 29 -15.02 -5.40 3.72
C ALA A 29 -14.86 -6.11 2.37
N GLY A 30 -14.33 -5.41 1.37
CA GLY A 30 -14.21 -5.87 -0.01
C GLY A 30 -13.37 -7.13 -0.15
N MET A 31 -12.14 -7.11 0.36
CA MET A 31 -11.24 -8.27 0.29
C MET A 31 -11.78 -9.47 1.08
N THR A 32 -12.39 -9.25 2.25
CA THR A 32 -12.98 -10.35 3.03
C THR A 32 -14.14 -10.99 2.26
N ALA A 33 -15.03 -10.19 1.68
CA ALA A 33 -16.13 -10.68 0.85
C ALA A 33 -15.62 -11.44 -0.37
N PHE A 34 -14.59 -10.91 -1.06
CA PHE A 34 -13.93 -11.59 -2.19
C PHE A 34 -13.44 -12.97 -1.78
N PHE A 35 -12.63 -13.09 -0.72
CA PHE A 35 -12.08 -14.39 -0.32
C PHE A 35 -13.11 -15.39 0.23
N LYS A 36 -14.32 -14.93 0.60
CA LYS A 36 -15.43 -15.78 1.03
C LYS A 36 -16.23 -16.32 -0.15
N ARG A 37 -16.37 -15.53 -1.22
CA ARG A 37 -17.25 -15.86 -2.37
C ARG A 37 -16.52 -16.33 -3.61
N TYR A 38 -15.25 -15.97 -3.76
CA TYR A 38 -14.47 -16.30 -4.95
C TYR A 38 -14.20 -17.80 -5.03
N ASP A 39 -14.64 -18.40 -6.14
CA ASP A 39 -14.43 -19.80 -6.47
C ASP A 39 -13.46 -19.92 -7.67
N PRO A 40 -12.23 -20.41 -7.45
CA PRO A 40 -11.25 -20.57 -8.52
C PRO A 40 -11.59 -21.71 -9.50
N GLU A 41 -12.52 -22.62 -9.17
CA GLU A 41 -12.85 -23.79 -10.00
C GLU A 41 -13.95 -23.45 -11.01
N THR A 42 -14.91 -22.60 -10.64
CA THR A 42 -16.07 -22.28 -11.47
C THR A 42 -15.95 -20.93 -12.19
N SER A 43 -15.29 -19.93 -11.59
CA SER A 43 -15.20 -18.56 -12.12
C SER A 43 -13.83 -17.89 -11.82
N PRO A 44 -12.70 -18.47 -12.28
CA PRO A 44 -11.37 -18.00 -11.89
C PRO A 44 -11.06 -16.56 -12.36
N GLN A 45 -11.66 -16.09 -13.44
CA GLN A 45 -11.46 -14.73 -13.96
C GLN A 45 -12.32 -13.66 -13.28
N ASP A 46 -13.39 -14.04 -12.57
CA ASP A 46 -14.36 -13.08 -12.06
C ASP A 46 -13.79 -12.34 -10.85
N CYS A 47 -13.71 -11.01 -10.98
CA CYS A 47 -13.36 -10.13 -9.88
C CYS A 47 -14.65 -9.55 -9.30
N LEU A 48 -15.17 -10.17 -8.24
CA LEU A 48 -16.36 -9.72 -7.51
C LEU A 48 -16.13 -8.43 -6.68
N LEU A 49 -14.98 -7.79 -6.84
CA LEU A 49 -14.52 -6.64 -6.08
C LEU A 49 -14.10 -5.54 -7.04
N THR A 50 -14.63 -4.33 -6.82
CA THR A 50 -14.41 -3.13 -7.65
C THR A 50 -13.05 -2.48 -7.41
N LEU A 51 -12.46 -2.65 -6.22
CA LEU A 51 -11.19 -2.04 -5.79
C LEU A 51 -11.27 -0.50 -5.79
N ASP A 52 -12.21 0.05 -5.02
CA ASP A 52 -12.52 1.48 -5.00
C ASP A 52 -11.34 2.36 -4.53
N TYR A 53 -10.40 1.80 -3.75
CA TYR A 53 -9.11 2.44 -3.52
C TYR A 53 -8.13 2.17 -4.67
N GLU A 54 -7.80 3.21 -5.42
CA GLU A 54 -6.81 3.13 -6.50
C GLU A 54 -5.37 3.16 -6.00
N LEU A 55 -4.53 2.29 -6.57
CA LEU A 55 -3.09 2.26 -6.35
C LEU A 55 -2.40 3.18 -7.36
N ALA A 56 -1.24 3.71 -7.01
CA ALA A 56 -0.42 4.50 -7.94
C ALA A 56 -0.02 3.68 -9.18
N VAL A 57 0.17 2.37 -9.01
CA VAL A 57 0.34 1.42 -10.12
C VAL A 57 -0.75 0.36 -10.02
N HIS A 58 -1.92 0.63 -10.59
CA HIS A 58 -3.05 -0.28 -10.53
C HIS A 58 -2.91 -1.47 -11.52
N PRO A 59 -3.31 -2.71 -11.16
CA PRO A 59 -3.19 -3.88 -12.03
C PRO A 59 -4.39 -4.06 -12.98
N TYR A 60 -4.66 -3.09 -13.85
CA TYR A 60 -5.85 -3.12 -14.72
C TYR A 60 -5.89 -4.34 -15.67
N GLU A 61 -4.73 -4.79 -16.14
CA GLU A 61 -4.60 -5.92 -17.09
C GLU A 61 -4.85 -7.31 -16.46
N LEU A 62 -4.92 -7.39 -15.13
CA LEU A 62 -5.05 -8.66 -14.42
C LEU A 62 -6.50 -8.93 -14.02
N ARG A 63 -6.86 -10.21 -13.88
CA ARG A 63 -8.22 -10.65 -13.51
C ARG A 63 -8.22 -11.63 -12.34
N GLY A 64 -9.40 -11.81 -11.73
CA GLY A 64 -9.65 -12.72 -10.62
C GLY A 64 -8.61 -12.63 -9.49
N VAL A 65 -8.21 -13.79 -8.97
CA VAL A 65 -7.22 -13.87 -7.87
C VAL A 65 -5.84 -13.32 -8.24
N THR A 66 -5.47 -13.32 -9.53
CA THR A 66 -4.20 -12.76 -9.99
C THR A 66 -4.20 -11.23 -9.85
N LYS A 67 -5.32 -10.57 -10.19
CA LYS A 67 -5.53 -9.13 -9.94
C LYS A 67 -5.41 -8.82 -8.46
N ILE A 68 -6.16 -9.54 -7.63
CA ILE A 68 -6.17 -9.33 -6.17
C ILE A 68 -4.78 -9.55 -5.57
N SER A 69 -4.07 -10.59 -6.00
CA SER A 69 -2.73 -10.85 -5.52
C SER A 69 -1.72 -9.78 -5.94
N ALA A 70 -1.84 -9.22 -7.15
CA ALA A 70 -0.98 -8.13 -7.59
C ALA A 70 -1.30 -6.83 -6.85
N TYR A 71 -2.58 -6.51 -6.71
CA TYR A 71 -3.07 -5.36 -5.95
C TYR A 71 -2.53 -5.36 -4.53
N LEU A 72 -2.72 -6.45 -3.77
CA LEU A 72 -2.26 -6.53 -2.39
C LEU A 72 -0.74 -6.41 -2.25
N ARG A 73 0.04 -6.96 -3.20
CA ARG A 73 1.51 -6.81 -3.17
C ARG A 73 1.94 -5.37 -3.41
N ARG A 74 1.30 -4.66 -4.34
CA ARG A 74 1.59 -3.26 -4.63
C ARG A 74 1.16 -2.36 -3.48
N LEU A 75 -0.02 -2.61 -2.89
CA LEU A 75 -0.48 -1.94 -1.69
C LEU A 75 0.49 -2.12 -0.50
N ILE A 76 1.04 -3.31 -0.30
CA ILE A 76 2.07 -3.54 0.74
C ILE A 76 3.30 -2.66 0.51
N ILE A 77 3.73 -2.47 -0.74
CA ILE A 77 4.88 -1.62 -1.08
C ILE A 77 4.54 -0.16 -0.79
N GLU A 78 3.37 0.33 -1.22
CA GLU A 78 2.89 1.67 -0.92
C GLU A 78 2.83 1.94 0.59
N ASN A 79 2.22 1.03 1.35
CA ASN A 79 2.14 1.06 2.80
C ASN A 79 3.53 1.16 3.46
N ARG A 80 4.49 0.33 3.01
CA ARG A 80 5.85 0.32 3.55
C ARG A 80 6.60 1.61 3.24
N TYR A 81 6.42 2.16 2.04
CA TYR A 81 6.97 3.47 1.70
C TYR A 81 6.42 4.55 2.64
N CYS A 82 5.10 4.58 2.85
CA CYS A 82 4.47 5.53 3.77
C CYS A 82 5.04 5.41 5.20
N ALA A 83 5.33 4.19 5.67
CA ALA A 83 5.93 3.95 6.99
C ALA A 83 7.38 4.43 7.11
N MET A 84 8.09 4.64 5.99
CA MET A 84 9.46 5.17 5.95
C MET A 84 9.51 6.71 5.91
N LEU A 85 8.37 7.38 5.71
CA LEU A 85 8.32 8.84 5.66
C LEU A 85 8.60 9.45 7.05
N PRO A 86 9.20 10.65 7.11
CA PRO A 86 9.39 11.35 8.37
C PRO A 86 8.10 11.48 9.18
N ALA A 87 8.20 11.31 10.50
CA ALA A 87 7.06 11.40 11.40
C ALA A 87 6.33 12.74 11.24
N GLY A 88 4.99 12.70 11.16
CA GLY A 88 4.17 13.89 10.98
C GLY A 88 4.14 14.47 9.56
N MET A 89 4.89 13.90 8.59
CA MET A 89 4.83 14.36 7.20
C MET A 89 3.45 14.11 6.59
N LEU A 90 2.93 12.88 6.74
CA LEU A 90 1.61 12.51 6.22
C LEU A 90 0.48 13.31 6.86
N ASP A 91 0.56 13.59 8.16
CA ASP A 91 -0.45 14.39 8.89
C ASP A 91 -0.62 15.81 8.33
N LYS A 92 0.39 16.35 7.64
CA LYS A 92 0.37 17.70 7.06
C LYS A 92 -0.16 17.75 5.63
N ILE A 93 -0.10 16.64 4.89
CA ILE A 93 -0.40 16.60 3.45
C ILE A 93 -1.65 15.80 3.13
N VAL A 94 -2.03 14.86 3.99
CA VAL A 94 -3.23 14.05 3.79
C VAL A 94 -4.46 14.90 4.13
N PRO A 95 -5.46 14.95 3.23
CA PRO A 95 -6.71 15.65 3.50
C PRO A 95 -7.39 15.15 4.79
N PRO A 96 -7.96 16.04 5.61
CA PRO A 96 -8.68 15.64 6.82
C PRO A 96 -10.01 14.94 6.50
N ASP A 97 -10.61 15.24 5.34
CA ASP A 97 -11.80 14.55 4.85
C ASP A 97 -11.44 13.16 4.32
N ARG A 98 -11.92 12.12 5.02
CA ARG A 98 -11.65 10.72 4.69
C ARG A 98 -12.53 10.21 3.54
N GLU A 99 -13.61 10.90 3.18
CA GLU A 99 -14.46 10.52 2.06
C GLU A 99 -13.83 10.91 0.71
N LEU A 100 -12.90 11.86 0.72
CA LEU A 100 -12.10 12.16 -0.46
C LEU A 100 -11.23 10.94 -0.81
N ILE A 101 -11.41 10.41 -2.02
CA ILE A 101 -10.60 9.31 -2.52
C ILE A 101 -9.25 9.87 -2.97
N PHE A 102 -8.18 9.45 -2.30
CA PHE A 102 -6.80 9.78 -2.66
C PHE A 102 -5.89 8.60 -2.37
N ASN A 103 -4.79 8.48 -3.14
CA ASN A 103 -3.74 7.53 -2.84
C ASN A 103 -2.70 8.16 -1.88
N THR A 104 -2.57 7.61 -0.67
CA THR A 104 -1.67 8.18 0.35
C THR A 104 -0.20 8.11 -0.06
N PHE A 105 0.19 7.05 -0.75
CA PHE A 105 1.55 6.88 -1.26
C PHE A 105 1.90 7.96 -2.29
N GLU A 106 0.99 8.30 -3.21
CA GLU A 106 1.22 9.36 -4.18
C GLU A 106 1.41 10.72 -3.53
N LEU A 107 0.59 11.05 -2.52
CA LEU A 107 0.74 12.29 -1.76
C LEU A 107 2.11 12.35 -1.08
N GLY A 108 2.50 11.27 -0.40
CA GLY A 108 3.81 11.15 0.23
C GLY A 108 4.96 11.26 -0.78
N LEU A 109 4.85 10.61 -1.93
CA LEU A 109 5.85 10.67 -3.00
C LEU A 109 6.01 12.09 -3.55
N ARG A 110 4.89 12.77 -3.85
CA ARG A 110 4.90 14.16 -4.33
C ARG A 110 5.53 15.09 -3.30
N ALA A 111 5.16 14.95 -2.03
CA ALA A 111 5.75 15.77 -0.96
C ALA A 111 7.27 15.60 -0.88
N VAL A 112 7.76 14.36 -0.98
CA VAL A 112 9.21 14.09 -0.93
C VAL A 112 9.94 14.66 -2.15
N ILE A 113 9.38 14.52 -3.35
CA ILE A 113 9.94 15.09 -4.58
C ILE A 113 9.99 16.63 -4.50
N LEU A 114 8.89 17.26 -4.09
CA LEU A 114 8.77 18.72 -4.04
C LEU A 114 9.65 19.35 -2.95
N THR A 115 9.88 18.65 -1.84
CA THR A 115 10.69 19.16 -0.73
C THR A 115 12.16 18.79 -0.82
N GLY A 116 12.57 17.99 -1.82
CA GLY A 116 13.96 17.54 -1.98
C GLY A 116 14.44 16.54 -0.92
N THR A 117 13.57 16.10 0.00
CA THR A 117 13.91 15.22 1.14
C THR A 117 14.45 13.85 0.72
N LEU A 118 14.26 13.43 -0.54
CA LEU A 118 14.85 12.20 -1.07
C LEU A 118 16.39 12.22 -1.13
N LEU A 119 17.02 13.41 -1.21
CA LEU A 119 18.48 13.53 -1.10
C LEU A 119 18.94 13.35 0.36
N ASP A 120 18.26 14.00 1.31
CA ASP A 120 18.60 13.92 2.74
C ASP A 120 18.35 12.52 3.35
N ILE A 121 17.24 11.86 2.99
CA ILE A 121 16.93 10.49 3.49
C ILE A 121 17.94 9.47 2.97
N ARG A 122 18.47 9.64 1.75
CA ARG A 122 19.49 8.75 1.19
C ARG A 122 20.81 8.90 1.93
N ASP A 123 21.19 10.12 2.29
CA ASP A 123 22.42 10.39 3.03
C ASP A 123 22.35 9.89 4.48
N ASP A 124 21.18 9.99 5.12
CA ASP A 124 20.95 9.46 6.47
C ASP A 124 20.89 7.92 6.49
N ALA A 125 20.18 7.30 5.55
CA ALA A 125 20.09 5.83 5.45
C ALA A 125 21.45 5.20 5.08
N MET A 126 22.21 5.82 4.17
CA MET A 126 23.57 5.40 3.84
C MET A 126 24.53 5.62 5.02
N SER A 127 24.41 6.73 5.75
CA SER A 127 25.19 6.97 6.97
C SER A 127 24.91 5.95 8.06
N GLN A 128 23.65 5.58 8.28
CA GLN A 128 23.30 4.51 9.24
C GLN A 128 23.85 3.16 8.79
N TYR A 129 23.67 2.79 7.51
CA TYR A 129 24.19 1.53 6.98
C TYR A 129 25.71 1.41 7.13
N VAL A 130 26.47 2.48 6.82
CA VAL A 130 27.92 2.51 6.99
C VAL A 130 28.32 2.37 8.46
N LYS A 131 27.62 3.06 9.38
CA LYS A 131 27.85 2.93 10.82
C LYS A 131 27.53 1.52 11.34
N GLU A 132 26.49 0.88 10.83
CA GLU A 132 26.11 -0.49 11.18
C GLU A 132 27.15 -1.51 10.68
N ALA A 133 27.67 -1.31 9.46
CA ALA A 133 28.69 -2.17 8.86
C ALA A 133 30.04 -2.03 9.58
N ALA A 134 30.41 -0.82 9.98
CA ALA A 134 31.65 -0.55 10.72
C ALA A 134 31.66 -1.17 12.13
N LYS A 135 30.50 -1.38 12.75
CA LYS A 135 30.38 -2.08 14.06
C LYS A 135 30.54 -3.59 13.97
N ARG A 136 30.55 -4.15 12.75
CA ARG A 136 30.67 -5.60 12.48
C ARG A 136 32.09 -6.02 12.06
N LEU A 137 33.03 -5.07 12.05
CA LEU A 137 34.46 -5.25 11.84
C LEU A 137 35.18 -5.03 13.17
#